data_AF-A0A4Q0PNX2-F1
#
_entry.id   AF-A0A4Q0PNX2-F1
#
_cell.length_a   1.000
_cell.length_b   1.000
_cell.length_c   1.000
_cell.angle_alpha   90.00
_cell.angle_beta   90.00
_cell.angle_gamma   90.00
#
_symmetry.space_group_name_H-M   'P 1'
#
loop_
_entity.id
_entity.type
_entity.pdbx_description
1 polymer ?
#
loop_
_entity_poly.entity_id
_entity_poly.type
_entity_poly.pdbx_seq_one_letter_code
_entity_poly.pdbx_strand_id
1 'polypeptide(L)'
;MNYLNDSINAAVQDLIVDVFESISASNLPKLQPSELLATQPIFEKVFKLVNATGFYELDDHLDLTKAIAIETEHETLEDELMHTWVTMVTNLNTATSQEEFNTRFALITPVILKKMNAYKVAKDA
;
A
#
# COMPACT_ATOMS: atom_id res chain seq x y z
N MET A 1 18.71 3.29 -0.67
CA MET A 1 17.29 3.38 -1.05
C MET A 1 17.02 4.80 -1.46
N ASN A 2 16.42 5.02 -2.63
CA ASN A 2 16.04 6.37 -3.04
C ASN A 2 14.70 6.70 -2.37
N TYR A 3 14.69 7.71 -1.50
CA TYR A 3 13.45 8.12 -0.83
C TYR A 3 12.54 8.91 -1.76
N LEU A 4 11.29 9.05 -1.36
CA LEU A 4 10.38 10.02 -1.98
C LEU A 4 11.01 11.40 -1.95
N ASN A 5 10.81 12.17 -3.02
CA ASN A 5 11.29 13.53 -3.06
C ASN A 5 10.58 14.39 -1.99
N ASP A 6 11.27 15.42 -1.48
CA ASP A 6 10.72 16.30 -0.44
C ASP A 6 9.41 16.97 -0.88
N SER A 7 9.23 17.20 -2.18
CA SER A 7 8.05 17.88 -2.72
C SER A 7 6.76 17.08 -2.59
N ILE A 8 6.82 15.74 -2.48
CA ILE A 8 5.63 14.88 -2.31
C ILE A 8 5.60 14.16 -0.97
N ASN A 9 6.70 14.13 -0.23
CA ASN A 9 6.83 13.33 0.99
C ASN A 9 5.76 13.66 2.05
N ALA A 10 5.52 14.95 2.30
CA ALA A 10 4.49 15.40 3.24
C ALA A 10 3.07 15.02 2.79
N ALA A 11 2.76 15.20 1.50
CA ALA A 11 1.45 14.83 0.96
C ALA A 11 1.21 13.31 1.00
N VAL A 12 2.25 12.50 0.77
CA VAL A 12 2.16 11.05 0.97
C VAL A 12 1.92 10.72 2.44
N GLN A 13 2.62 11.38 3.36
CA GLN A 13 2.43 11.17 4.80
C GLN A 13 0.99 11.44 5.25
N ASP A 14 0.39 12.55 4.81
CA ASP A 14 -1.00 12.89 5.14
C ASP A 14 -1.96 11.79 4.64
N LEU A 15 -1.76 11.30 3.42
CA LEU A 15 -2.57 10.20 2.86
C LEU A 15 -2.36 8.88 3.62
N ILE A 16 -1.17 8.63 4.15
CA ILE A 16 -0.93 7.44 4.98
C ILE A 16 -1.72 7.53 6.28
N VAL A 17 -1.72 8.71 6.91
CA VAL A 17 -2.55 8.97 8.11
C VAL A 17 -4.01 8.70 7.81
N ASP A 18 -4.54 9.22 6.69
CA ASP A 18 -5.93 8.98 6.26
C ASP A 18 -6.27 7.48 6.14
N VAL A 19 -5.35 6.64 5.62
CA VAL A 19 -5.54 5.18 5.52
C VAL A 19 -5.67 4.55 6.91
N PHE A 20 -4.72 4.83 7.81
CA PHE A 20 -4.72 4.24 9.14
C PHE A 20 -5.90 4.74 9.99
N GLU A 21 -6.26 6.02 9.89
CA GLU A 21 -7.44 6.57 10.55
C GLU A 21 -8.72 5.90 10.05
N SER A 22 -8.89 5.77 8.73
CA SER A 22 -10.06 5.10 8.13
C SER A 22 -10.21 3.65 8.60
N ILE A 23 -9.09 2.92 8.70
CA ILE A 23 -9.08 1.54 9.21
C ILE A 23 -9.37 1.51 10.71
N SER A 24 -8.79 2.41 11.51
CA SER A 24 -8.98 2.42 12.96
C SER A 24 -10.37 2.87 13.41
N ALA A 25 -11.10 3.61 12.57
CA ALA A 25 -12.48 4.03 12.83
C ALA A 25 -13.48 2.87 12.79
N SER A 26 -13.10 1.76 12.16
CA SER A 26 -13.78 0.50 12.28
C SER A 26 -13.55 -0.04 13.70
N ASN A 27 -14.60 -0.01 14.53
CA ASN A 27 -14.55 -0.64 15.85
C ASN A 27 -14.63 -2.18 15.77
N LEU A 28 -14.23 -2.80 14.66
CA LEU A 28 -14.27 -4.25 14.51
C LEU A 28 -13.05 -4.92 15.17
N PRO A 29 -13.23 -6.11 15.76
CA PRO A 29 -12.15 -6.81 16.46
C PRO A 29 -11.04 -7.32 15.52
N LYS A 30 -11.30 -7.37 14.21
CA LYS A 30 -10.35 -7.75 13.18
C LYS A 30 -10.67 -6.97 11.90
N LEU A 31 -9.64 -6.40 11.27
CA LEU A 31 -9.76 -5.75 9.96
C LEU A 31 -10.42 -6.71 8.96
N GLN A 32 -11.47 -6.24 8.31
CA GLN A 32 -12.19 -6.92 7.25
C GLN A 32 -11.75 -6.41 5.87
N PRO A 33 -11.84 -7.25 4.82
CA PRO A 33 -11.51 -6.83 3.46
C PRO A 33 -12.30 -5.58 3.01
N SER A 34 -13.55 -5.43 3.42
CA SER A 34 -14.38 -4.27 3.08
C SER A 34 -13.84 -2.94 3.63
N GLU A 35 -13.20 -2.98 4.79
CA GLU A 35 -12.63 -1.79 5.45
C GLU A 35 -11.34 -1.38 4.76
N LEU A 36 -10.54 -2.37 4.37
CA LEU A 36 -9.37 -2.12 3.55
C LEU A 36 -9.77 -1.59 2.17
N LEU A 37 -10.78 -2.17 1.51
CA LEU A 37 -11.31 -1.67 0.24
C LEU A 37 -11.85 -0.24 0.33
N ALA A 38 -12.41 0.18 1.47
CA ALA A 38 -12.87 1.56 1.66
C ALA A 38 -11.73 2.58 1.55
N THR A 39 -10.48 2.16 1.80
CA THR A 39 -9.28 3.00 1.67
C THR A 39 -8.70 3.04 0.25
N GLN A 40 -9.22 2.24 -0.70
CA GLN A 40 -8.72 2.17 -2.08
C GLN A 40 -8.57 3.55 -2.74
N PRO A 41 -9.53 4.51 -2.63
CA PRO A 41 -9.38 5.84 -3.22
C PRO A 41 -8.16 6.63 -2.69
N ILE A 42 -7.73 6.36 -1.46
CA ILE A 42 -6.56 6.99 -0.84
C ILE A 42 -5.29 6.41 -1.45
N PHE A 43 -5.20 5.07 -1.55
CA PHE A 43 -4.09 4.41 -2.25
C PHE A 43 -3.96 4.85 -3.71
N GLU A 44 -5.08 5.04 -4.43
CA GLU A 44 -5.06 5.56 -5.80
C GLU A 44 -4.48 6.98 -5.90
N LYS A 45 -4.74 7.83 -4.89
CA LYS A 45 -4.14 9.17 -4.81
C LYS A 45 -2.63 9.07 -4.58
N VAL A 46 -2.19 8.22 -3.64
CA VAL A 46 -0.75 7.97 -3.39
C VAL A 46 -0.07 7.49 -4.66
N PHE A 47 -0.65 6.48 -5.33
CA PHE A 47 -0.10 5.96 -6.58
C PHE A 47 0.06 7.04 -7.64
N LYS A 48 -0.98 7.84 -7.89
CA LYS A 48 -0.92 8.94 -8.89
C LYS A 48 0.16 9.96 -8.56
N LEU A 49 0.25 10.37 -7.30
CA LEU A 49 1.23 11.35 -6.83
C LEU A 49 2.66 10.83 -6.99
N VAL A 50 2.92 9.60 -6.56
CA VAL A 50 4.24 8.97 -6.63
C VAL A 50 4.63 8.64 -8.07
N ASN A 51 3.71 8.09 -8.87
CA ASN A 51 3.96 7.73 -10.27
C ASN A 51 4.34 8.95 -11.12
N ALA A 52 3.78 10.13 -10.85
CA ALA A 52 4.12 11.37 -11.56
C ALA A 52 5.59 11.81 -11.40
N THR A 53 6.33 11.20 -10.46
CA THR A 53 7.74 11.51 -10.20
C THR A 53 8.72 10.56 -10.88
N GLY A 54 8.24 9.49 -11.53
CA GLY A 54 9.09 8.42 -12.06
C GLY A 54 9.66 7.48 -10.97
N PHE A 55 9.21 7.61 -9.72
CA PHE A 55 9.72 6.83 -8.58
C PHE A 55 9.68 5.30 -8.81
N TYR A 56 8.64 4.79 -9.47
CA TYR A 56 8.49 3.35 -9.75
C TYR A 56 9.34 2.85 -10.93
N GLU A 57 9.90 3.76 -11.72
CA GLU A 57 10.73 3.43 -12.90
C GLU A 57 12.20 3.21 -12.53
N LEU A 58 12.57 3.48 -11.27
CA LEU A 58 13.88 3.15 -10.73
C LEU A 58 14.02 1.63 -10.60
N ASP A 59 15.05 1.04 -11.22
CA ASP A 59 15.26 -0.41 -11.28
C ASP A 59 15.14 -1.08 -9.90
N ASP A 60 15.79 -0.53 -8.88
CA ASP A 60 15.72 -1.03 -7.50
C ASP A 60 14.28 -1.07 -6.96
N HIS A 61 13.46 -0.06 -7.29
CA HIS A 61 12.09 0.03 -6.82
C HIS A 61 11.18 -0.94 -7.57
N LEU A 62 11.39 -1.10 -8.87
CA LEU A 62 10.68 -2.07 -9.68
C LEU A 62 10.90 -3.50 -9.16
N ASP A 63 12.15 -3.85 -8.85
CA ASP A 63 12.50 -5.18 -8.35
C ASP A 63 11.96 -5.42 -6.93
N LEU A 64 11.98 -4.41 -6.07
CA LEU A 64 11.34 -4.47 -4.75
C LEU A 64 9.82 -4.67 -4.87
N THR A 65 9.13 -3.88 -5.70
CA THR A 65 7.69 -4.01 -5.92
C THR A 65 7.33 -5.39 -6.47
N LYS A 66 8.13 -5.97 -7.37
CA LYS A 66 7.94 -7.35 -7.86
C LYS A 66 8.15 -8.38 -6.75
N ALA A 67 9.20 -8.25 -5.94
CA ALA A 67 9.47 -9.16 -4.84
C ALA A 67 8.31 -9.18 -3.83
N ILE A 68 7.81 -8.01 -3.45
CA ILE A 68 6.63 -7.88 -2.59
C ILE A 68 5.39 -8.51 -3.24
N ALA A 69 5.20 -8.32 -4.54
CA ALA A 69 4.06 -8.92 -5.25
C ALA A 69 4.09 -10.46 -5.22
N ILE A 70 5.27 -11.08 -5.29
CA ILE A 70 5.45 -12.54 -5.19
C ILE A 70 5.26 -13.01 -3.74
N GLU A 71 5.83 -12.31 -2.77
CA GLU A 71 5.70 -12.63 -1.33
C GLU A 71 4.24 -12.62 -0.87
N THR A 72 3.39 -11.88 -1.58
CA THR A 72 1.99 -11.68 -1.21
C THR A 72 0.99 -12.54 -1.99
N GLU A 73 1.46 -13.49 -2.79
CA GLU A 73 0.61 -14.51 -3.42
C GLU A 73 0.10 -15.54 -2.40
N HIS A 74 -1.17 -15.88 -2.48
CA HIS A 74 -1.88 -16.80 -1.57
C HIS A 74 -3.00 -17.53 -2.31
N GLU A 75 -3.53 -18.59 -1.70
CA GLU A 75 -4.53 -19.47 -2.31
C GLU A 75 -5.84 -18.75 -2.67
N THR A 76 -6.24 -17.73 -1.89
CA THR A 76 -7.47 -16.97 -2.12
C THR A 76 -7.19 -15.49 -2.29
N LEU A 77 -8.00 -14.80 -3.10
CA LEU A 77 -7.90 -13.34 -3.29
C LEU A 77 -8.10 -12.55 -1.98
N GLU A 78 -8.88 -13.10 -1.05
CA GLU A 78 -9.07 -12.52 0.28
C GLU A 78 -7.77 -12.60 1.08
N ASP A 79 -7.15 -13.78 1.13
CA ASP A 79 -5.88 -13.99 1.81
C ASP A 79 -4.76 -13.17 1.17
N GLU A 80 -4.71 -13.08 -0.16
CA GLU A 80 -3.76 -12.21 -0.87
C GLU A 80 -3.88 -10.75 -0.43
N LEU A 81 -5.11 -10.21 -0.40
CA LEU A 81 -5.37 -8.83 0.00
C LEU A 81 -4.98 -8.60 1.46
N MET A 82 -5.43 -9.47 2.36
CA MET A 82 -5.17 -9.34 3.80
C MET A 82 -3.69 -9.56 4.12
N HIS A 83 -3.04 -10.52 3.47
CA HIS A 83 -1.61 -10.77 3.64
C HIS A 83 -0.78 -9.61 3.08
N THR A 84 -1.15 -9.03 1.93
CA THR A 84 -0.49 -7.82 1.41
C THR A 84 -0.53 -6.67 2.41
N TRP A 85 -1.67 -6.46 3.07
CA TRP A 85 -1.79 -5.46 4.13
C TRP A 85 -0.90 -5.77 5.34
N VAL A 86 -0.89 -7.03 5.82
CA VAL A 86 -0.05 -7.43 6.95
C VAL A 86 1.44 -7.26 6.62
N THR A 87 1.86 -7.65 5.41
CA THR A 87 3.22 -7.47 4.91
C THR A 87 3.56 -5.99 4.81
N MET A 88 2.64 -5.15 4.34
CA MET A 88 2.81 -3.69 4.35
C MET A 88 3.08 -3.17 5.76
N VAL A 89 2.18 -3.41 6.71
CA VAL A 89 2.30 -2.89 8.08
C VAL A 89 3.57 -3.41 8.77
N THR A 90 3.90 -4.69 8.58
CA THR A 90 5.14 -5.29 9.12
C THR A 90 6.38 -4.59 8.57
N ASN A 91 6.43 -4.36 7.26
CA ASN A 91 7.53 -3.66 6.63
C ASN A 91 7.61 -2.19 7.05
N LEU A 92 6.49 -1.51 7.25
CA LEU A 92 6.46 -0.14 7.74
C LEU A 92 7.01 -0.02 9.17
N ASN A 93 6.67 -0.96 10.06
CA ASN A 93 7.11 -0.96 11.46
C ASN A 93 8.61 -1.20 11.64
N THR A 94 9.33 -1.59 10.60
CA THR A 94 10.80 -1.74 10.64
C THR A 94 11.53 -0.54 10.03
N ALA A 95 10.82 0.51 9.62
CA ALA A 95 11.43 1.77 9.19
C ALA A 95 12.09 2.50 10.36
N THR A 96 13.23 3.13 10.10
CA THR A 96 14.04 3.86 11.09
C THR A 96 13.88 5.39 10.97
N SER A 97 13.19 5.86 9.92
CA SER A 97 12.88 7.27 9.70
C SER A 97 11.50 7.44 9.03
N GLN A 98 10.96 8.65 9.10
CA GLN A 98 9.69 8.99 8.42
C GLN A 98 9.83 8.89 6.88
N GLU A 99 10.96 9.31 6.34
CA GLU A 99 11.26 9.19 4.90
C GLU A 99 11.25 7.73 4.46
N GLU A 100 11.89 6.85 5.23
CA GLU A 100 11.91 5.42 4.97
C GLU A 100 10.51 4.81 5.07
N PHE A 101 9.74 5.21 6.09
CA PHE A 101 8.36 4.79 6.27
C PHE A 101 7.49 5.15 5.06
N ASN A 102 7.52 6.43 4.65
CA ASN A 102 6.73 6.93 3.51
C ASN A 102 7.16 6.26 2.19
N THR A 103 8.47 6.03 2.01
CA THR A 103 9.02 5.37 0.83
C THR A 103 8.58 3.90 0.75
N ARG A 104 8.62 3.17 1.87
CA ARG A 104 8.14 1.78 1.93
C ARG A 104 6.64 1.69 1.67
N PHE A 105 5.86 2.64 2.19
CA PHE A 105 4.43 2.72 1.89
C PHE A 105 4.18 2.90 0.39
N ALA A 106 4.90 3.85 -0.23
CA ALA A 106 4.80 4.13 -1.65
C ALA A 106 5.17 2.91 -2.51
N LEU A 107 6.21 2.14 -2.15
CA LEU A 107 6.63 0.93 -2.87
C LEU A 107 5.58 -0.18 -2.89
N ILE A 108 4.83 -0.34 -1.79
CA ILE A 108 3.84 -1.41 -1.65
C ILE A 108 2.47 -0.97 -2.21
N THR A 109 2.21 0.33 -2.34
CA THR A 109 0.98 0.92 -2.89
C THR A 109 0.50 0.27 -4.21
N PRO A 110 1.33 0.09 -5.27
CA PRO A 110 0.87 -0.56 -6.50
C PRO A 110 0.47 -2.03 -6.28
N VAL A 111 1.11 -2.74 -5.36
CA VAL A 111 0.81 -4.15 -5.06
C VAL A 111 -0.55 -4.26 -4.39
N ILE A 112 -0.81 -3.48 -3.34
CA ILE A 112 -2.08 -3.55 -2.62
C ILE A 112 -3.25 -3.10 -3.50
N LEU A 113 -3.06 -2.08 -4.37
CA LEU A 113 -4.07 -1.67 -5.35
C LEU A 113 -4.42 -2.80 -6.33
N LYS A 114 -3.42 -3.56 -6.80
CA LYS A 114 -3.65 -4.72 -7.67
C LYS A 114 -4.51 -5.77 -6.97
N LYS A 115 -4.24 -6.07 -5.69
CA LYS A 115 -5.01 -7.04 -4.90
C LYS A 115 -6.43 -6.55 -4.57
N MET A 116 -6.59 -5.27 -4.22
CA MET A 116 -7.90 -4.65 -4.00
C MET A 116 -8.78 -4.78 -5.25
N ASN A 117 -8.25 -4.43 -6.42
CA ASN A 117 -8.98 -4.52 -7.68
C ASN A 117 -9.35 -5.97 -8.03
N ALA A 118 -8.43 -6.92 -7.87
CA ALA A 118 -8.70 -8.34 -8.13
C ALA A 118 -9.82 -8.88 -7.24
N TYR A 119 -9.74 -8.61 -5.93
CA TYR A 119 -10.75 -9.03 -4.96
C TYR A 119 -12.11 -8.39 -5.23
N LYS A 120 -12.14 -7.08 -5.53
CA LYS A 120 -13.39 -6.37 -5.87
C LYS A 120 -14.07 -6.95 -7.11
N VAL A 121 -13.31 -7.15 -8.20
CA VAL A 121 -13.84 -7.73 -9.45
C VAL A 121 -14.42 -9.13 -9.21
N ALA A 122 -13.75 -9.95 -8.39
CA ALA A 122 -14.23 -11.29 -8.07
C ALA A 122 -15.48 -11.33 -7.19
N LYS A 123 -15.76 -10.27 -6.40
CA LYS A 123 -16.98 -10.15 -5.59
C LYS A 123 -18.16 -9.59 -6.39
N ASP A 124 -17.89 -8.81 -7.42
CA ASP A 124 -18.90 -8.21 -8.29
C ASP A 124 -19.30 -9.14 -9.47
N ALA A 125 -18.61 -10.27 -9.66
CA ALA A 125 -18.84 -11.27 -10.71
C ALA A 125 -19.81 -12.39 -10.27
#